data_AF-A0A835NFC9-F1
#
_entry.id   AF-A0A835NFC9-F1
#
_cell.length_a   1.000
_cell.length_b   1.000
_cell.length_c   1.000
_cell.angle_alpha   90.00
_cell.angle_beta   90.00
_cell.angle_gamma   90.00
#
_symmetry.space_group_name_H-M   'P 1'
#
loop_
_entity.id
_entity.type
_entity.pdbx_description
1 polymer ?
#
loop_
_entity_poly.entity_id
_entity_poly.type
_entity_poly.pdbx_seq_one_letter_code
_entity_poly.pdbx_strand_id
1 'polypeptide(L)'
;VHLKNPKSHTLAYNAIVVGRDADDFSLPKGNTVTIPPTREDFINVEFTIRFLRPAEAVLLLISNKVDGVDGATLTFSLKSEVKNIDPL
;
A
#
# COMPACT_ATOMS: atom_id res chain seq x y z
N VAL A 1 2.77 2.25 -5.13
CA VAL A 1 3.99 1.52 -4.73
C VAL A 1 4.29 0.45 -5.78
N HIS A 2 5.52 0.41 -6.31
CA HIS A 2 5.93 -0.59 -7.30
C HIS A 2 6.61 -1.78 -6.61
N LEU A 3 6.10 -2.99 -6.84
CA LEU A 3 6.63 -4.21 -6.25
C LEU A 3 7.03 -5.18 -7.35
N LYS A 4 8.19 -5.83 -7.15
CA LYS A 4 8.70 -6.86 -8.05
C LYS A 4 8.79 -8.19 -7.31
N ASN A 5 8.36 -9.26 -7.98
CA ASN A 5 8.55 -10.63 -7.52
C ASN A 5 9.71 -11.29 -8.28
N PRO A 6 10.93 -11.36 -7.69
CA PRO A 6 12.05 -12.09 -8.29
C PRO A 6 11.97 -13.60 -8.05
N LYS A 7 11.00 -14.10 -7.28
CA LYS A 7 10.87 -15.51 -6.91
C LYS A 7 10.15 -16.30 -8.00
N SER A 8 10.29 -17.62 -7.91
CA SER A 8 9.65 -18.60 -8.80
C SER A 8 8.23 -19.00 -8.38
N HIS A 9 7.72 -18.49 -7.26
CA HIS A 9 6.35 -18.70 -6.77
C HIS A 9 5.62 -17.36 -6.60
N THR A 10 4.29 -17.39 -6.57
CA THR A 10 3.45 -16.20 -6.35
C THR A 10 3.69 -15.65 -4.96
N LEU A 11 3.96 -14.35 -4.86
CA LEU A 11 3.95 -13.64 -3.58
C LEU A 11 2.54 -13.13 -3.30
N ALA A 12 2.05 -13.35 -2.09
CA ALA A 12 0.76 -12.85 -1.65
C ALA A 12 0.92 -12.06 -0.34
N TYR A 13 0.32 -10.88 -0.28
CA TYR A 13 0.34 -10.00 0.88
C TYR A 13 -1.07 -9.59 1.25
N ASN A 14 -1.30 -9.41 2.54
CA ASN A 14 -2.39 -8.63 3.08
C ASN A 14 -1.89 -7.21 3.37
N ALA A 15 -2.56 -6.24 2.77
CA ALA A 15 -2.24 -4.83 2.86
C ALA A 15 -3.11 -4.15 3.92
N ILE A 16 -2.48 -3.37 4.77
CA ILE A 16 -3.15 -2.63 5.85
C ILE A 16 -2.57 -1.22 5.89
N VAL A 17 -3.43 -0.21 5.90
CA VAL A 17 -3.02 1.16 6.20
C VAL A 17 -3.22 1.39 7.70
N VAL A 18 -2.19 1.86 8.38
CA VAL A 18 -2.20 2.20 9.81
C VAL A 18 -1.60 3.57 10.03
N GLY A 19 -1.93 4.21 11.15
CA GLY A 19 -1.43 5.54 11.50
C GLY A 19 -2.55 6.52 11.82
N ARG A 20 -2.16 7.76 12.14
CA ARG A 20 -3.10 8.81 12.58
C ARG A 20 -4.10 9.18 11.49
N ASP A 21 -3.62 9.34 10.27
CA ASP A 21 -4.43 9.79 9.14
C ASP A 21 -4.76 8.61 8.19
N ALA A 22 -4.76 7.37 8.70
CA ALA A 22 -5.00 6.17 7.89
C ALA A 22 -6.34 6.22 7.13
N ASP A 23 -7.37 6.79 7.74
CA ASP A 23 -8.69 6.96 7.11
C ASP A 23 -8.69 7.90 5.89
N ASP A 24 -7.64 8.70 5.71
CA ASP A 24 -7.46 9.53 4.51
C ASP A 24 -6.89 8.74 3.33
N PHE A 25 -6.47 7.49 3.54
CA PHE A 25 -5.88 6.65 2.51
C PHE A 25 -6.71 5.38 2.27
N SER A 26 -6.87 5.00 1.01
CA SER A 26 -7.62 3.80 0.64
C SER A 26 -6.87 2.93 -0.36
N LEU A 27 -7.26 1.64 -0.38
CA LEU A 27 -6.77 0.64 -1.33
C LEU A 27 -7.92 0.29 -2.29
N PRO A 28 -8.01 0.92 -3.48
CA PRO A 28 -9.17 0.79 -4.36
C PRO A 28 -9.40 -0.62 -4.89
N LYS A 29 -8.34 -1.45 -4.95
CA LYS A 29 -8.41 -2.86 -5.36
C LYS A 29 -8.62 -3.82 -4.18
N GLY A 30 -8.84 -3.30 -2.98
CA GLY A 30 -8.92 -4.07 -1.74
C GLY A 30 -7.55 -4.43 -1.16
N ASN A 31 -7.59 -5.29 -0.14
CA ASN A 31 -6.47 -5.47 0.79
C ASN A 31 -5.55 -6.63 0.39
N THR A 32 -5.94 -7.45 -0.59
CA THR A 32 -5.12 -8.58 -1.03
C THR A 32 -4.29 -8.19 -2.24
N VAL A 33 -2.97 -8.38 -2.15
CA VAL A 33 -2.02 -8.14 -3.23
C VAL A 33 -1.37 -9.46 -3.61
N THR A 34 -1.44 -9.84 -4.87
CA THR A 34 -0.79 -11.06 -5.39
C THR A 34 0.09 -10.70 -6.57
N ILE A 35 1.36 -11.12 -6.53
CA ILE A 35 2.33 -10.84 -7.59
C ILE A 35 2.81 -12.19 -8.14
N PRO A 36 2.45 -12.55 -9.37
CA PRO A 36 2.89 -13.81 -9.99
C PRO A 36 4.42 -13.92 -10.06
N PRO A 37 4.97 -15.14 -10.22
CA PRO A 37 6.41 -15.34 -10.40
C PRO A 37 6.98 -14.44 -11.50
N THR A 38 8.17 -13.89 -11.26
CA THR A 38 8.93 -13.05 -12.22
C THR A 38 8.21 -11.81 -12.76
N ARG A 39 7.08 -11.43 -12.16
CA ARG A 39 6.29 -10.23 -12.53
C ARG A 39 6.51 -9.08 -11.56
N GLU A 40 6.01 -7.93 -11.98
CA GLU A 40 5.91 -6.72 -11.16
C GLU A 40 4.48 -6.18 -11.22
N ASP A 41 4.07 -5.47 -10.16
CA ASP A 41 2.75 -4.87 -10.08
C ASP A 41 2.78 -3.59 -9.23
N PHE A 42 1.75 -2.77 -9.39
CA PHE A 42 1.54 -1.54 -8.64
C PHE A 42 0.41 -1.69 -7.63
N ILE A 43 0.73 -1.37 -6.38
CA ILE A 43 -0.28 -1.08 -5.36
C ILE A 43 -0.64 0.40 -5.47
N ASN A 44 -1.87 0.66 -5.87
CA ASN A 44 -2.44 2.01 -5.84
C ASN A 44 -2.91 2.30 -4.41
N VAL A 45 -2.50 3.45 -3.89
CA VAL A 45 -2.98 4.01 -2.63
C VAL A 45 -3.59 5.35 -2.99
N GLU A 46 -4.89 5.50 -2.76
CA GLU A 46 -5.58 6.76 -3.01
C GLU A 46 -5.56 7.59 -1.73
N PHE A 47 -5.42 8.90 -1.89
CA PHE A 47 -5.50 9.86 -0.78
C PHE A 47 -6.74 10.73 -0.98
N THR A 48 -7.63 10.74 0.01
CA THR A 48 -8.80 11.61 0.06
C THR A 48 -8.56 12.70 1.08
N ILE A 49 -8.49 13.94 0.60
CA ILE A 49 -8.29 15.08 1.48
C ILE A 49 -9.55 15.42 2.28
N ARG A 50 -9.43 15.50 3.60
CA ARG A 50 -10.46 16.06 4.50
C ARG A 50 -10.12 17.46 5.00
N PHE A 51 -8.84 17.77 5.17
CA PHE A 51 -8.35 19.05 5.69
C PHE A 51 -7.08 19.48 4.94
N LEU A 52 -6.89 20.79 4.76
CA LEU A 52 -5.67 21.37 4.20
C LEU A 52 -4.51 21.32 5.21
N ARG A 53 -4.02 20.11 5.46
CA ARG A 53 -2.87 19.84 6.33
C ARG A 53 -2.11 18.62 5.80
N PRO A 54 -0.82 18.46 6.17
CA PRO A 54 -0.11 17.20 5.93
C PRO A 54 -0.83 16.02 6.59
N ALA A 55 -0.94 14.92 5.86
CA ALA A 55 -1.48 13.64 6.33
C ALA A 55 -0.38 12.58 6.30
N GLU A 56 -0.26 11.81 7.39
CA GLU A 56 0.73 10.75 7.53
C GLU A 56 0.10 9.41 7.93
N ALA A 57 0.52 8.36 7.21
CA ALA A 57 0.14 6.98 7.48
C ALA A 57 1.28 6.03 7.10
N VAL A 58 1.06 4.73 7.31
CA VAL A 58 1.97 3.65 6.98
C VAL A 58 1.19 2.56 6.28
N LEU A 59 1.66 2.15 5.10
CA LEU A 59 1.19 0.93 4.43
C LEU A 59 2.05 -0.25 4.86
N LEU A 60 1.42 -1.24 5.47
CA LEU A 60 2.01 -2.53 5.81
C LEU A 60 1.57 -3.57 4.79
N LEU A 61 2.50 -4.35 4.26
CA LEU A 61 2.23 -5.53 3.45
C LEU A 61 2.74 -6.75 4.21
N ILE A 62 1.82 -7.55 4.73
CA ILE A 62 2.12 -8.70 5.56
C ILE A 62 2.02 -9.94 4.68
N SER A 63 3.12 -10.69 4.53
CA SER A 63 3.16 -11.91 3.72
C SER A 63 2.14 -12.96 4.20
N ASN A 64 1.37 -13.50 3.26
CA ASN A 64 0.42 -14.58 3.50
C ASN A 64 1.20 -15.90 3.40
N LYS A 65 1.25 -16.72 4.47
CA LYS A 65 1.96 -18.01 4.52
C LYS A 65 1.34 -19.10 3.63
N VAL A 66 1.12 -18.88 2.34
CA VAL A 66 0.47 -19.89 1.50
C VAL A 66 1.46 -21.02 1.13
N ASP A 67 2.76 -20.76 0.91
CA ASP A 67 3.70 -21.82 0.46
C ASP A 67 5.16 -21.69 0.96
N GLY A 68 5.36 -21.41 2.26
CA GLY A 68 6.58 -21.84 2.94
C GLY A 68 7.86 -20.99 2.85
N VAL A 69 7.88 -19.78 2.29
CA VAL A 69 9.03 -18.84 2.48
C VAL A 69 8.59 -17.39 2.73
N ASP A 70 9.27 -16.82 3.73
CA ASP A 70 9.37 -15.43 4.21
C ASP A 70 8.08 -14.74 4.65
N GLY A 71 7.83 -14.82 5.95
CA GLY A 71 6.99 -13.90 6.73
C GLY A 71 7.59 -12.49 6.80
N ALA A 72 7.97 -11.96 5.64
CA ALA A 72 8.45 -10.60 5.49
C ALA A 72 7.25 -9.65 5.54
N THR A 73 7.39 -8.63 6.37
CA THR A 73 6.50 -7.46 6.35
C THR A 73 7.24 -6.36 5.62
N LEU A 74 6.64 -5.80 4.57
CA LEU A 74 7.12 -4.59 3.93
C LEU A 74 6.37 -3.39 4.50
N THR A 75 7.08 -2.29 4.71
CA THR A 75 6.54 -1.08 5.32
C THR A 75 6.87 0.12 4.43
N PHE A 76 5.85 0.91 4.11
CA PHE A 76 5.99 2.14 3.32
C PHE A 76 5.41 3.32 4.10
N SER A 77 6.19 4.39 4.26
CA SER A 77 5.66 5.64 4.81
C SER A 77 4.84 6.35 3.74
N LEU A 78 3.61 6.73 4.11
CA LEU A 78 2.71 7.52 3.30
C LEU A 78 2.70 8.95 3.85
N LYS A 79 3.02 9.91 2.99
CA LYS A 79 2.96 11.34 3.30
C LYS A 79 2.31 12.06 2.14
N SER A 80 1.25 12.80 2.43
CA SER A 80 0.52 13.58 1.43
C SER A 80 0.20 14.97 1.97
N GLU A 81 0.25 15.96 1.10
CA GLU A 81 -0.10 17.34 1.42
C GLU A 81 -0.68 18.01 0.18
N VAL A 82 -1.87 18.59 0.31
CA VAL A 82 -2.43 19.51 -0.69
C VAL A 82 -2.29 20.92 -0.14
N LYS A 83 -1.53 21.76 -0.84
CA LYS A 83 -1.19 23.11 -0.39
C LYS A 83 -2.26 24.14 -0.70
N ASN A 84 -2.98 23.95 -1.81
CA ASN A 84 -4.05 24.85 -2.23
C ASN A 84 -5.10 24.06 -3.02
N ILE A 85 -6.35 24.49 -2.94
CA ILE A 85 -7.46 24.03 -3.78
C ILE A 85 -8.07 25.28 -4.39
N ASP A 86 -7.92 25.43 -5.70
CA ASP A 86 -8.56 26.50 -6.46
C ASP A 86 -9.93 25.99 -6.93
N PRO A 87 -11.05 26.49 -6.39
CA PRO A 87 -12.37 26.14 -6.88
C PRO A 87 -12.55 26.71 -8.30
N LEU A 88 -13.17 25.90 -9.17
CA LEU A 88 -13.55 26.28 -10.52
C LEU A 88 -14.59 27.40 -10.53
#